data_AF-A0A1T5JKK6-F1
#
_entry.id   AF-A0A1T5JKK6-F1
#
_cell.length_a   1.000
_cell.length_b   1.000
_cell.length_c   1.000
_cell.angle_alpha   90.00
_cell.angle_beta   90.00
_cell.angle_gamma   90.00
#
_symmetry.space_group_name_H-M   'P 1'
#
loop_
_entity.id
_entity.type
_entity.pdbx_description
1 polymer ?
#
loop_
_entity_poly.entity_id
_entity_poly.type
_entity_poly.pdbx_seq_one_letter_code
_entity_poly.pdbx_strand_id
1 'polypeptide(L)'
;MNEDAPVDGRVATAPPPPQGPPHDDPTRDDRRYRPGTVVAATLGGMVVGASVVALALSLGDPAPAGDATDTGPGAAAFEAAFDGCGPSDGMELVDDGTTLALDVQGDDDLTGASYTTVDCVLSALKTPARVTELMYSTRALDGRQTDSWDGITASWGYHPDTGLDLLLTVDPTGDQT
;
A
#
# COMPACT_ATOMS: atom_id res chain seq x y z
N MET A 1 77.60 -5.99 12.64
CA MET A 1 76.96 -7.24 13.07
C MET A 1 75.46 -7.03 13.03
N ASN A 2 74.77 -8.00 12.46
CA ASN A 2 73.32 -8.07 12.25
C ASN A 2 72.61 -8.16 13.63
N GLU A 3 71.30 -7.97 13.80
CA GLU A 3 70.27 -8.95 13.44
C GLU A 3 68.87 -8.29 13.36
N ASP A 4 68.23 -8.53 12.22
CA ASP A 4 66.85 -8.24 11.85
C ASP A 4 65.92 -9.22 12.58
N ALA A 5 64.88 -8.73 13.26
CA ALA A 5 63.86 -9.58 13.89
C ALA A 5 62.66 -9.76 12.94
N PRO A 6 62.09 -10.97 12.77
CA PRO A 6 61.03 -11.20 11.82
C PRO A 6 59.68 -10.73 12.38
N VAL A 7 58.99 -9.88 11.62
CA VAL A 7 57.59 -9.54 11.87
C VAL A 7 56.74 -10.65 11.25
N ASP A 8 56.21 -11.57 12.07
CA ASP A 8 55.34 -12.67 11.61
C ASP A 8 53.98 -12.10 11.18
N GLY A 9 53.83 -11.87 9.88
CA GLY A 9 52.62 -11.36 9.23
C GLY A 9 51.51 -12.41 9.14
N ARG A 10 50.91 -12.77 10.27
CA ARG A 10 49.67 -13.57 10.27
C ARG A 10 48.47 -12.65 10.26
N VAL A 11 47.95 -12.39 9.06
CA VAL A 11 46.59 -11.87 8.89
C VAL A 11 45.64 -12.94 9.42
N ALA A 12 45.00 -12.68 10.56
CA ALA A 12 43.93 -13.51 11.09
C ALA A 12 42.72 -13.37 10.17
N THR A 13 42.46 -14.39 9.34
CA THR A 13 41.20 -14.51 8.62
C THR A 13 40.07 -14.74 9.62
N ALA A 14 39.10 -13.83 9.65
CA ALA A 14 37.90 -14.01 10.45
C ALA A 14 37.14 -15.26 9.98
N PRO A 15 36.54 -16.05 10.89
CA PRO A 15 35.71 -17.18 10.50
C PRO A 15 34.46 -16.69 9.74
N PRO A 16 33.95 -17.48 8.77
CA PRO A 16 32.70 -17.14 8.09
C PRO A 16 31.54 -17.07 9.11
N PRO A 17 30.55 -16.19 8.88
CA PRO A 17 29.37 -16.12 9.74
C PRO A 17 28.64 -17.47 9.78
N PRO A 18 27.95 -17.78 10.90
CA PRO A 18 27.15 -19.00 10.99
C PRO A 18 26.08 -18.98 9.90
N GLN A 19 25.99 -20.06 9.14
CA GLN A 19 24.92 -20.24 8.16
C GLN A 19 23.60 -20.33 8.93
N GLY A 20 22.66 -19.45 8.59
CA GLY A 20 21.30 -19.47 9.14
C GLY A 20 20.60 -20.81 8.85
N PRO A 21 19.49 -21.10 9.56
CA PRO A 21 18.71 -22.30 9.28
C PRO A 21 18.28 -22.34 7.81
N PRO A 22 18.17 -23.52 7.19
CA PRO A 22 17.67 -23.64 5.83
C PRO A 22 16.30 -22.97 5.74
N HIS A 23 16.15 -22.04 4.79
CA HIS A 23 14.86 -21.47 4.46
C HIS A 23 14.06 -22.56 3.73
N ASP A 24 13.01 -23.06 4.38
CA ASP A 24 11.98 -23.85 3.71
C ASP A 24 11.31 -22.93 2.68
N ASP A 25 11.59 -23.18 1.39
CA ASP A 25 10.89 -22.55 0.27
C ASP A 25 9.43 -23.02 0.31
N PRO A 26 8.46 -22.18 0.70
CA PRO A 26 7.07 -22.59 0.75
C PRO A 26 6.58 -22.67 -0.69
N THR A 27 6.80 -23.83 -1.30
CA THR A 27 5.98 -24.41 -2.36
C THR A 27 5.41 -23.38 -3.32
N ARG A 28 6.16 -23.14 -4.40
CA ARG A 28 5.66 -22.73 -5.71
C ARG A 28 4.27 -23.35 -5.96
N ASP A 29 3.21 -22.60 -5.67
CA ASP A 29 1.84 -23.02 -5.92
C ASP A 29 1.64 -22.97 -7.44
N ASP A 30 1.85 -24.11 -8.10
CA ASP A 30 1.51 -24.35 -9.50
C ASP A 30 -0.03 -24.35 -9.66
N ARG A 31 -0.65 -23.21 -9.34
CA ARG A 31 -2.06 -22.95 -9.59
C ARG A 31 -2.23 -22.73 -11.09
N ARG A 32 -2.45 -23.85 -11.77
CA ARG A 32 -2.85 -23.91 -13.18
C ARG A 32 -4.10 -23.06 -13.37
N TYR A 33 -3.90 -21.87 -13.93
CA TYR A 33 -4.94 -20.99 -14.42
C TYR A 33 -5.83 -21.76 -15.42
N ARG A 34 -7.06 -22.05 -15.02
CA ARG A 34 -8.10 -22.61 -15.89
C ARG A 34 -8.91 -21.44 -16.46
N PRO A 35 -8.85 -21.16 -17.77
CA PRO A 35 -9.69 -20.13 -18.36
C PRO A 35 -11.14 -20.64 -18.36
N GLY A 36 -12.03 -19.91 -17.66
CA GLY A 36 -13.46 -20.19 -17.64
C GLY A 36 -14.09 -19.84 -18.98
N THR A 37 -14.77 -20.81 -19.60
CA THR A 37 -15.51 -20.65 -20.84
C THR A 37 -16.73 -19.74 -20.63
N VAL A 38 -16.73 -18.56 -21.24
CA VAL A 38 -17.90 -17.66 -21.27
C VAL A 38 -18.92 -18.23 -22.25
N VAL A 39 -20.08 -18.68 -21.77
CA VAL A 39 -21.18 -19.13 -22.62
C VAL A 39 -21.96 -17.90 -23.10
N ALA A 40 -21.73 -17.53 -24.35
CA ALA A 40 -22.55 -16.56 -25.07
C ALA A 40 -23.93 -17.17 -25.40
N ALA A 41 -25.00 -16.63 -24.82
CA ALA A 41 -26.37 -16.91 -25.24
C ALA A 41 -26.90 -15.75 -26.10
N THR A 42 -27.23 -16.06 -27.34
CA THR A 42 -27.64 -15.15 -28.42
C THR A 42 -29.13 -14.80 -28.41
N LEU A 43 -29.40 -13.54 -28.78
CA LEU A 43 -30.52 -13.02 -29.61
C LEU A 43 -31.98 -13.20 -29.13
N GLY A 44 -32.65 -12.06 -28.90
CA GLY A 44 -34.12 -12.00 -28.95
C GLY A 44 -34.70 -10.60 -28.79
N GLY A 45 -35.24 -10.03 -29.87
CA GLY A 45 -36.39 -9.11 -29.80
C GLY A 45 -36.16 -7.65 -30.19
N MET A 46 -36.28 -7.35 -31.49
CA MET A 46 -36.63 -6.01 -31.97
C MET A 46 -38.11 -5.75 -31.67
N VAL A 47 -38.42 -4.79 -30.81
CA VAL A 47 -39.79 -4.28 -30.63
C VAL A 47 -39.80 -2.81 -31.01
N VAL A 48 -40.37 -2.52 -32.18
CA VAL A 48 -40.79 -1.19 -32.60
C VAL A 48 -42.15 -0.92 -31.95
N GLY A 49 -42.32 0.19 -31.24
CA GLY A 49 -43.67 0.62 -30.86
C GLY A 49 -43.78 1.75 -29.82
N ALA A 50 -44.06 2.94 -30.35
CA ALA A 50 -44.96 3.97 -29.82
C ALA A 50 -44.64 4.67 -28.49
N SER A 51 -44.33 5.97 -28.64
CA SER A 51 -44.40 7.00 -27.60
C SER A 51 -45.78 7.10 -26.95
N VAL A 52 -45.82 6.94 -25.63
CA VAL A 52 -46.90 7.40 -24.75
C VAL A 52 -46.30 8.41 -23.77
N VAL A 53 -46.69 9.68 -23.92
CA VAL A 53 -46.47 10.71 -22.90
C VAL A 53 -47.40 10.39 -21.75
N ALA A 54 -46.86 9.84 -20.67
CA ALA A 54 -47.57 9.61 -19.41
C ALA A 54 -47.14 10.67 -18.40
N LEU A 55 -48.04 11.61 -18.13
CA LEU A 55 -47.94 12.59 -17.06
C LEU A 55 -48.73 12.03 -15.86
N ALA A 56 -48.06 11.51 -14.82
CA ALA A 56 -48.63 11.37 -13.47
C ALA A 56 -47.62 10.89 -12.41
N LEU A 57 -47.37 11.79 -11.46
CA LEU A 57 -47.35 11.60 -9.99
C LEU A 57 -46.37 10.59 -9.35
N SER A 58 -45.51 11.15 -8.52
CA SER A 58 -44.45 10.53 -7.73
C SER A 58 -44.86 9.25 -6.99
N LEU A 59 -44.23 8.14 -7.36
CA LEU A 59 -44.03 6.97 -6.51
C LEU A 59 -42.54 6.71 -6.50
N GLY A 60 -41.96 6.73 -5.30
CA GLY A 60 -40.53 6.93 -5.06
C GLY A 60 -39.60 5.98 -5.82
N ASP A 61 -38.48 6.53 -6.25
CA ASP A 61 -37.32 5.78 -6.71
C ASP A 61 -36.89 4.77 -5.64
N PRO A 62 -36.79 3.46 -5.94
CA PRO A 62 -35.95 2.60 -5.15
C PRO A 62 -34.51 3.04 -5.41
N ALA A 63 -33.98 3.88 -4.52
CA ALA A 63 -32.54 4.05 -4.43
C ALA A 63 -31.94 2.63 -4.29
N PRO A 64 -30.90 2.26 -5.06
CA PRO A 64 -30.13 1.11 -4.68
C PRO A 64 -29.62 1.42 -3.27
N ALA A 65 -30.05 0.61 -2.30
CA ALA A 65 -29.36 0.53 -1.03
C ALA A 65 -27.97 -0.01 -1.38
N GLY A 66 -27.05 0.89 -1.71
CA GLY A 66 -25.65 0.62 -1.43
C GLY A 66 -25.59 0.32 0.05
N ASP A 67 -24.97 -0.80 0.40
CA ASP A 67 -24.52 -1.00 1.77
C ASP A 67 -23.78 0.28 2.16
N ALA A 68 -24.40 1.06 3.05
CA ALA A 68 -23.68 2.08 3.76
C ALA A 68 -22.80 1.29 4.73
N THR A 69 -21.67 0.80 4.22
CA THR A 69 -20.58 0.34 5.05
C THR A 69 -20.37 1.46 6.05
N ASP A 70 -20.55 1.14 7.33
CA ASP A 70 -20.25 2.04 8.45
C ASP A 70 -18.73 2.14 8.55
N THR A 71 -18.14 2.71 7.49
CA THR A 71 -16.72 2.94 7.32
C THR A 71 -16.38 4.04 8.30
N GLY A 72 -15.67 3.69 9.38
CA GLY A 72 -15.28 4.65 10.40
C GLY A 72 -14.57 5.87 9.81
N PRO A 73 -14.55 7.03 10.50
CA PRO A 73 -14.06 8.30 9.95
C PRO A 73 -12.64 8.22 9.35
N GLY A 74 -11.76 7.39 9.91
CA GLY A 74 -10.41 7.19 9.40
C GLY A 74 -10.35 6.44 8.07
N ALA A 75 -11.19 5.42 7.88
CA ALA A 75 -11.22 4.66 6.63
C ALA A 75 -11.82 5.50 5.48
N ALA A 76 -12.82 6.33 5.79
CA ALA A 76 -13.33 7.31 4.83
C ALA A 76 -12.25 8.36 4.44
N ALA A 77 -11.35 8.72 5.35
CA ALA A 77 -10.24 9.63 5.04
C ALA A 77 -9.20 8.97 4.12
N PHE A 78 -8.91 7.68 4.32
CA PHE A 78 -8.01 6.92 3.44
C PHE A 78 -8.60 6.74 2.04
N GLU A 79 -9.89 6.41 1.93
CA GLU A 79 -10.59 6.32 0.65
C GLU A 79 -10.57 7.67 -0.09
N ALA A 80 -10.89 8.76 0.62
CA ALA A 80 -10.84 10.10 0.04
C ALA A 80 -9.42 10.50 -0.42
N ALA A 81 -8.38 10.14 0.33
CA ALA A 81 -6.99 10.38 -0.06
C ALA A 81 -6.59 9.52 -1.28
N PHE A 82 -6.99 8.25 -1.31
CA PHE A 82 -6.74 7.33 -2.42
C PHE A 82 -7.35 7.82 -3.73
N ASP A 83 -8.64 8.14 -3.73
CA ASP A 83 -9.31 8.65 -4.91
C ASP A 83 -8.81 10.05 -5.29
N GLY A 84 -8.61 10.92 -4.29
CA GLY A 84 -8.20 12.30 -4.50
C GLY A 84 -6.78 12.46 -5.06
N CYS A 85 -5.87 11.56 -4.69
CA CYS A 85 -4.49 11.55 -5.18
C CYS A 85 -4.30 10.74 -6.46
N GLY A 86 -5.32 10.01 -6.90
CA GLY A 86 -5.30 9.22 -8.12
C GLY A 86 -4.69 7.84 -7.87
N PRO A 87 -5.51 6.76 -7.87
CA PRO A 87 -5.02 5.40 -7.72
C PRO A 87 -3.93 5.09 -8.75
N SER A 88 -2.80 4.55 -8.27
CA SER A 88 -1.62 4.26 -9.09
C SER A 88 -0.97 2.94 -8.68
N ASP A 89 -0.01 2.46 -9.48
CA ASP A 89 0.88 1.39 -9.05
C ASP A 89 1.53 1.75 -7.70
N GLY A 90 1.68 0.75 -6.82
CA GLY A 90 2.22 0.94 -5.49
C GLY A 90 1.31 1.71 -4.53
N MET A 91 0.00 1.80 -4.80
CA MET A 91 -0.97 2.36 -3.85
C MET A 91 -2.13 1.39 -3.67
N GLU A 92 -2.46 1.04 -2.43
CA GLU A 92 -3.50 0.05 -2.15
C GLU A 92 -4.30 0.38 -0.88
N LEU A 93 -5.62 0.35 -0.98
CA LEU A 93 -6.50 0.27 0.18
C LEU A 93 -6.72 -1.20 0.53
N VAL A 94 -6.38 -1.57 1.76
CA VAL A 94 -6.59 -2.92 2.29
C VAL A 94 -7.39 -2.86 3.59
N ASP A 95 -7.76 -4.02 4.13
CA ASP A 95 -8.53 -4.15 5.38
C ASP A 95 -9.80 -3.30 5.38
N ASP A 96 -10.62 -3.44 4.34
CA ASP A 96 -11.88 -2.70 4.16
C ASP A 96 -11.68 -1.16 4.23
N GLY A 97 -10.54 -0.67 3.74
CA GLY A 97 -10.19 0.75 3.69
C GLY A 97 -9.63 1.31 5.00
N THR A 98 -9.46 0.48 6.04
CA THR A 98 -8.86 0.89 7.32
C THR A 98 -7.33 0.93 7.29
N THR A 99 -6.73 0.50 6.18
CA THR A 99 -5.29 0.54 5.93
C THR A 99 -5.04 1.08 4.52
N LEU A 100 -4.12 2.04 4.41
CA LEU A 100 -3.61 2.56 3.15
C LEU A 100 -2.11 2.24 3.04
N ALA A 101 -1.74 1.44 2.06
CA ALA A 101 -0.36 1.07 1.75
C ALA A 101 0.17 1.87 0.56
N LEU A 102 1.41 2.35 0.67
CA LEU A 102 2.16 2.98 -0.41
C LEU A 102 3.53 2.31 -0.54
N ASP A 103 3.78 1.75 -1.71
CA ASP A 103 5.05 1.16 -2.13
C ASP A 103 5.66 2.05 -3.22
N VAL A 104 6.62 2.89 -2.83
CA VAL A 104 7.26 3.87 -3.72
C VAL A 104 8.39 3.21 -4.47
N GLN A 105 8.48 3.48 -5.77
CA GLN A 105 9.51 2.92 -6.64
C GLN A 105 10.93 3.18 -6.12
N GLY A 106 11.73 2.12 -5.96
CA GLY A 106 13.18 2.17 -5.79
C GLY A 106 13.98 2.08 -7.09
N ASP A 107 15.30 2.14 -6.98
CA ASP A 107 16.22 2.11 -8.13
C ASP A 107 16.15 0.77 -8.91
N ASP A 108 15.83 -0.33 -8.23
CA ASP A 108 15.74 -1.67 -8.84
C ASP A 108 14.31 -2.04 -9.27
N ASP A 109 13.32 -1.22 -8.93
CA ASP A 109 11.90 -1.50 -9.21
C ASP A 109 11.47 -1.01 -10.60
N LEU A 110 10.64 -1.80 -11.29
CA LEU A 110 10.07 -1.41 -12.58
C LEU A 110 8.83 -0.52 -12.45
N THR A 111 8.14 -0.61 -11.32
CA THR A 111 6.85 0.03 -11.03
C THR A 111 6.78 0.38 -9.55
N GLY A 112 5.97 1.37 -9.20
CA GLY A 112 5.71 1.79 -7.83
C GLY A 112 5.11 3.18 -7.80
N ALA A 113 4.68 3.62 -6.62
CA ALA A 113 4.18 4.96 -6.43
C ALA A 113 5.31 5.99 -6.62
N SER A 114 4.91 7.23 -6.93
CA SER A 114 5.83 8.36 -6.99
C SER A 114 5.92 9.07 -5.63
N TYR A 115 7.02 9.76 -5.35
CA TYR A 115 7.09 10.64 -4.18
C TYR A 115 6.02 11.75 -4.22
N THR A 116 5.59 12.19 -5.40
CA THR A 116 4.46 13.13 -5.52
C THR A 116 3.12 12.52 -5.08
N THR A 117 2.93 11.21 -5.23
CA THR A 117 1.77 10.48 -4.69
C THR A 117 1.82 10.48 -3.17
N VAL A 118 2.99 10.21 -2.59
CA VAL A 118 3.20 10.24 -1.13
C VAL A 118 2.91 11.63 -0.57
N ASP A 119 3.48 12.69 -1.17
CA ASP A 119 3.22 14.08 -0.77
C ASP A 119 1.72 14.41 -0.79
N CYS A 120 1.02 14.00 -1.85
CA CYS A 120 -0.42 14.21 -1.96
C CYS A 120 -1.18 13.53 -0.82
N VAL A 121 -0.90 12.24 -0.56
CA VAL A 121 -1.58 11.45 0.47
C VAL A 121 -1.30 12.01 1.85
N LEU A 122 -0.03 12.26 2.18
CA LEU A 122 0.34 12.80 3.50
C LEU A 122 -0.29 14.18 3.72
N SER A 123 -0.36 15.03 2.68
CA SER A 123 -1.05 16.31 2.75
C SER A 123 -2.57 16.15 2.92
N ALA A 124 -3.21 15.23 2.20
CA ALA A 124 -4.64 14.97 2.30
C ALA A 124 -5.03 14.51 3.72
N LEU A 125 -4.17 13.69 4.33
CA LEU A 125 -4.30 13.19 5.70
C LEU A 125 -3.78 14.16 6.78
N LYS A 126 -3.44 15.39 6.39
CA LYS A 126 -2.97 16.46 7.29
C LYS A 126 -1.80 16.03 8.18
N THR A 127 -0.89 15.23 7.62
CA THR A 127 0.29 14.72 8.32
C THR A 127 1.10 15.89 8.89
N PRO A 128 1.43 15.88 10.20
CA PRO A 128 2.27 16.91 10.78
C PRO A 128 3.64 16.96 10.12
N ALA A 129 4.19 18.16 9.91
CA ALA A 129 5.50 18.33 9.28
C ALA A 129 6.61 17.50 9.94
N ARG A 130 6.56 17.32 11.28
CA ARG A 130 7.52 16.46 12.01
C ARG A 130 7.56 15.03 11.46
N VAL A 131 6.40 14.46 11.08
CA VAL A 131 6.29 13.08 10.63
C VAL A 131 6.86 12.97 9.23
N THR A 132 6.49 13.91 8.35
CA THR A 132 7.04 14.01 6.99
C THR A 132 8.56 14.22 7.00
N GLU A 133 9.09 15.10 7.88
CA GLU A 133 10.53 15.32 8.04
C GLU A 133 11.26 14.07 8.56
N LEU A 134 10.69 13.37 9.54
CA LEU A 134 11.22 12.08 9.99
C LEU A 134 11.25 11.06 8.85
N MET A 135 10.15 10.96 8.10
CA MET A 135 10.04 10.04 6.96
C MET A 135 11.11 10.31 5.90
N TYR A 136 11.27 11.55 5.44
CA TYR A 136 12.27 11.89 4.42
C TYR A 136 13.71 11.92 4.92
N SER A 137 13.93 11.93 6.23
CA SER A 137 15.26 11.77 6.82
C SER A 137 15.65 10.31 7.10
N THR A 138 14.72 9.37 6.94
CA THR A 138 14.94 7.94 7.22
C THR A 138 15.87 7.33 6.19
N ARG A 139 16.85 6.55 6.66
CA ARG A 139 17.82 5.85 5.82
C ARG A 139 17.63 4.34 5.94
N ALA A 140 18.17 3.59 4.98
CA ALA A 140 18.19 2.13 4.98
C ALA A 140 18.62 1.47 6.29
N LEU A 141 19.60 2.06 6.97
CA LEU A 141 20.15 1.51 8.21
C LEU A 141 19.33 1.84 9.45
N ASP A 142 18.37 2.76 9.36
CA ASP A 142 17.52 3.15 10.49
C ASP A 142 16.42 2.10 10.73
N GLY A 143 16.11 1.28 9.73
CA GLY A 143 15.11 0.21 9.83
C GLY A 143 13.69 0.74 9.67
N ARG A 144 12.72 0.01 10.23
CA ARG A 144 11.31 0.41 10.20
C ARG A 144 11.02 1.41 11.32
N GLN A 145 10.45 2.55 10.93
CA GLN A 145 10.05 3.66 11.79
C GLN A 145 8.52 3.67 11.99
N THR A 146 8.06 4.42 13.00
CA THR A 146 6.64 4.60 13.33
C THR A 146 6.40 5.97 13.96
N ASP A 147 5.28 6.61 13.64
CA ASP A 147 4.74 7.80 14.33
C ASP A 147 3.21 7.84 14.15
N SER A 148 2.51 8.66 14.93
CA SER A 148 1.05 8.78 14.87
C SER A 148 0.55 10.21 15.02
N TRP A 149 -0.62 10.47 14.44
CA TRP A 149 -1.35 11.75 14.52
C TRP A 149 -2.84 11.52 14.21
N ASP A 150 -3.73 12.28 14.84
CA ASP A 150 -5.16 12.31 14.52
C ASP A 150 -5.85 10.94 14.38
N GLY A 151 -5.43 9.95 15.18
CA GLY A 151 -5.96 8.58 15.12
C GLY A 151 -5.47 7.78 13.90
N ILE A 152 -4.37 8.19 13.27
CA ILE A 152 -3.64 7.48 12.23
C ILE A 152 -2.27 7.09 12.78
N THR A 153 -1.90 5.83 12.62
CA THR A 153 -0.52 5.37 12.80
C THR A 153 0.12 5.17 11.44
N ALA A 154 1.29 5.76 11.23
CA ALA A 154 2.16 5.46 10.10
C ALA A 154 3.30 4.56 10.54
N SER A 155 3.63 3.55 9.75
CA SER A 155 4.88 2.82 9.83
C SER A 155 5.55 2.79 8.46
N TRP A 156 6.83 3.11 8.41
CA TRP A 156 7.56 3.16 7.14
C TRP A 156 8.98 2.62 7.23
N GLY A 157 9.51 2.17 6.11
CA GLY A 157 10.92 1.86 5.90
C GLY A 157 11.39 2.40 4.56
N TYR A 158 12.68 2.67 4.42
CA TYR A 158 13.26 3.15 3.16
C TYR A 158 14.52 2.38 2.80
N HIS A 159 14.67 2.02 1.54
CA HIS A 159 15.92 1.57 0.94
C HIS A 159 16.07 2.21 -0.45
N PRO A 160 17.27 2.62 -0.90
CA PRO A 160 17.43 3.14 -2.26
C PRO A 160 16.92 2.16 -3.34
N ASP A 161 17.30 0.88 -3.22
CA ASP A 161 16.95 -0.16 -4.21
C ASP A 161 15.45 -0.47 -4.27
N THR A 162 14.73 -0.44 -3.15
CA THR A 162 13.30 -0.84 -3.06
C THR A 162 12.38 0.31 -2.63
N GLY A 163 12.88 1.53 -2.67
CA GLY A 163 12.15 2.76 -2.32
C GLY A 163 11.61 2.82 -0.89
N LEU A 164 10.49 3.54 -0.73
CA LEU A 164 9.79 3.77 0.54
C LEU A 164 8.59 2.83 0.62
N ASP A 165 8.56 1.99 1.65
CA ASP A 165 7.40 1.19 2.06
C ASP A 165 6.70 1.93 3.19
N LEU A 166 5.45 2.37 2.97
CA LEU A 166 4.65 3.14 3.93
C LEU A 166 3.30 2.45 4.15
N LEU A 167 2.99 2.18 5.41
CA LEU A 167 1.71 1.67 5.87
C LEU A 167 1.03 2.68 6.79
N LEU A 168 -0.21 3.07 6.46
CA LEU A 168 -1.05 3.94 7.26
C LEU A 168 -2.25 3.15 7.77
N THR A 169 -2.51 3.17 9.07
CA THR A 169 -3.62 2.44 9.69
C THR A 169 -4.45 3.36 10.57
N VAL A 170 -5.77 3.15 10.61
CA VAL A 170 -6.63 3.81 11.59
C VAL A 170 -6.36 3.21 12.97
N ASP A 171 -6.06 4.05 13.95
CA ASP A 171 -5.98 3.63 15.35
C ASP A 171 -7.40 3.35 15.88
N PRO A 172 -7.71 2.14 16.35
CA PRO A 172 -9.04 1.78 16.85
C PRO A 172 -9.46 2.55 18.12
N THR A 173 -8.58 3.38 18.68
CA THR A 173 -8.82 4.16 19.90
C THR A 173 -9.13 5.64 19.67
N GLY A 174 -9.35 6.07 18.42
CA GLY A 174 -9.61 7.47 18.05
C GLY A 174 -10.90 8.11 18.60
N ASP A 175 -11.76 7.36 19.31
CA ASP A 175 -12.95 7.89 19.98
C ASP A 175 -12.66 8.26 21.45
N GLN A 176 -11.78 9.24 21.67
CA GLN A 176 -11.65 9.92 22.97
C GLN A 176 -11.16 11.36 22.76
N THR A 177 -12.05 12.29 22.43
CA THR A 177 -12.13 13.63 23.06
C THR A 177 -13.36 14.40 22.61
#